data_AF-A0A8T1RKN1-F1
#
_entry.id   AF-A0A8T1RKN1-F1
#
_cell.length_a   1.000
_cell.length_b   1.000
_cell.length_c   1.000
_cell.angle_alpha   90.00
_cell.angle_beta   90.00
_cell.angle_gamma   90.00
#
_symmetry.space_group_name_H-M   'P 1'
#
loop_
_entity.id
_entity.type
_entity.pdbx_description
1 polymer ?
#
loop_
_entity_poly.entity_id
_entity_poly.type
_entity_poly.pdbx_seq_one_letter_code
_entity_poly.pdbx_strand_id
1 'polypeptide(L)'
;MSTSRDHVEILDSSNSSTDKVEINQEDGEVDVDKNIPEEGHTMPSSYVEPFVGLEFDDVEDALSCYKAFSRRAGISIRTNHTVLSSMDKSLIGVEYVCSIEGFRRYNLKLIERARPKAPETKCECKVMMTIKKNGSKWIVSKFVLQHNHELLTPRSTSLLCGHRWVTPTQKNLIHTLNESAIPTRKIMSILSKEHDGDYNIGCIPKDIHNYLGNGRKQLLEEGDAQKLYEYFLESKRNNLGFVYLIQVDADGSMGNCFWADGKSQAAYQYFGDVVIFDATYLTNRYKMPFVPFTGINHHHQSVMFGCALLINETAESYTWLLKTCLEAMLGCAPSTIITNDDKSMAKAIVDVLPNTTHKLCLWHLLQKVPEHLAHVHNKYP
;
A
#
# COMPACT_ATOMS: atom_id res chain seq x y z
N MET A 1 -2.36 -52.55 -12.13
CA MET A 1 -1.36 -53.29 -11.33
C MET A 1 0.01 -53.08 -11.97
N SER A 2 0.81 -52.18 -11.42
CA SER A 2 2.27 -52.22 -11.49
C SER A 2 2.78 -51.14 -10.54
N THR A 3 3.36 -51.60 -9.44
CA THR A 3 4.06 -50.81 -8.43
C THR A 3 5.51 -50.61 -8.86
N SER A 4 6.04 -49.39 -8.80
CA SER A 4 7.48 -49.19 -8.66
C SER A 4 7.76 -48.12 -7.62
N ARG A 5 8.51 -48.56 -6.60
CA ARG A 5 9.26 -47.78 -5.61
C ARG A 5 10.57 -47.36 -6.27
N ASP A 6 10.97 -46.11 -6.11
CA ASP A 6 12.35 -45.65 -6.26
C ASP A 6 12.72 -44.98 -4.92
N HIS A 7 13.49 -45.64 -4.06
CA HIS A 7 14.96 -45.63 -3.97
C HIS A 7 15.56 -44.29 -3.51
N VAL A 8 15.96 -44.32 -2.23
CA VAL A 8 16.80 -43.37 -1.52
C VAL A 8 18.26 -43.67 -1.86
N GLU A 9 19.04 -42.66 -2.24
CA GLU A 9 20.50 -42.71 -2.23
C GLU A 9 21.04 -41.69 -1.24
N ILE A 10 21.77 -42.19 -0.24
CA ILE A 10 22.67 -41.46 0.65
C ILE A 10 24.08 -41.83 0.22
N LEU A 11 24.90 -40.85 -0.15
CA LEU A 11 26.34 -41.00 -0.28
C LEU A 11 27.02 -39.87 0.49
N ASP A 12 27.61 -40.26 1.61
CA ASP A 12 28.53 -39.48 2.42
C ASP A 12 29.94 -39.98 2.11
N SER A 13 30.86 -39.08 1.75
CA SER A 13 32.29 -39.33 1.85
C SER A 13 33.05 -38.01 1.98
N SER A 14 33.65 -37.84 3.14
CA SER A 14 34.50 -36.76 3.58
C SER A 14 35.88 -36.78 2.91
N ASN A 15 36.44 -35.60 2.59
CA ASN A 15 37.81 -35.27 2.97
C ASN A 15 38.15 -33.78 2.89
N SER A 16 38.67 -33.30 4.02
CA SER A 16 39.41 -32.08 4.36
C SER A 16 40.28 -31.45 3.26
N SER A 17 40.22 -30.12 3.11
CA SER A 17 41.33 -29.21 3.50
C SER A 17 41.02 -27.72 3.26
N THR A 18 41.19 -26.93 4.33
CA THR A 18 41.56 -25.51 4.42
C THR A 18 41.05 -24.53 3.35
N ASP A 19 40.11 -23.66 3.73
CA ASP A 19 40.27 -22.22 3.48
C ASP A 19 39.29 -21.36 4.32
N LYS A 20 39.89 -20.40 5.02
CA LYS A 20 39.41 -19.06 5.45
C LYS A 20 37.97 -18.92 5.96
N VAL A 21 37.89 -18.68 7.27
CA VAL A 21 36.73 -18.09 7.96
C VAL A 21 36.52 -16.66 7.44
N GLU A 22 35.59 -16.48 6.50
CA GLU A 22 34.98 -15.18 6.20
C GLU A 22 33.82 -14.96 7.17
N ILE A 23 34.05 -14.09 8.16
CA ILE A 23 33.01 -13.54 9.03
C ILE A 23 32.22 -12.55 8.16
N ASN A 24 31.11 -13.02 7.60
CA ASN A 24 30.12 -12.15 6.99
C ASN A 24 29.48 -11.30 8.10
N GLN A 25 29.91 -10.05 8.22
CA GLN A 25 29.18 -9.02 8.96
C GLN A 25 27.84 -8.82 8.27
N GLU A 26 26.80 -9.35 8.88
CA GLU A 26 25.43 -8.96 8.59
C GLU A 26 25.28 -7.49 8.98
N ASP A 27 25.30 -6.60 7.98
CA ASP A 27 24.79 -5.24 8.12
C ASP A 27 23.28 -5.35 8.37
N GLY A 28 22.93 -5.48 9.65
CA GLY A 28 21.58 -5.30 10.14
C GLY A 28 21.13 -3.89 9.79
N GLU A 29 20.26 -3.78 8.79
CA GLU A 29 19.32 -2.67 8.67
C GLU A 29 18.47 -2.69 9.95
N VAL A 30 18.88 -1.92 10.94
CA VAL A 30 18.03 -1.58 12.07
C VAL A 30 16.99 -0.62 11.51
N ASP A 31 15.81 -1.18 11.24
CA ASP A 31 14.57 -0.45 10.94
C ASP A 31 14.22 0.43 12.16
N VAL A 32 14.84 1.61 12.23
CA VAL A 32 14.43 2.67 13.15
C VAL A 32 13.33 3.47 12.46
N ASP A 33 12.18 2.83 12.25
CA ASP A 33 10.92 3.52 11.98
C ASP A 33 9.82 2.98 12.89
N LYS A 34 10.10 3.06 14.21
CA LYS A 34 9.09 2.96 15.25
C LYS A 34 9.38 4.05 16.28
N ASN A 35 8.44 4.99 16.38
CA ASN A 35 8.34 6.12 17.32
C ASN A 35 8.88 7.47 16.80
N ILE A 36 8.06 8.17 16.00
CA ILE A 36 8.08 9.63 15.92
C ILE A 36 6.91 10.13 16.79
N PRO A 37 7.13 11.05 17.76
CA PRO A 37 6.05 11.60 18.58
C PRO A 37 5.02 12.36 17.75
N GLU A 38 3.75 12.20 18.12
CA GLU A 38 2.65 13.03 17.67
C GLU A 38 2.84 14.45 18.21
N GLU A 39 3.01 15.45 17.36
CA GLU A 39 2.65 16.83 17.71
C GLU A 39 2.44 17.69 16.46
N GLY A 40 1.34 18.44 16.46
CA GLY A 40 0.99 19.39 15.41
C GLY A 40 1.90 20.60 15.49
N HIS A 41 2.73 20.82 14.47
CA HIS A 41 3.55 22.02 14.42
C HIS A 41 2.92 23.10 13.54
N THR A 42 2.41 24.11 14.22
CA THR A 42 2.31 25.49 13.74
C THR A 42 3.66 25.91 13.16
N MET A 43 3.67 26.39 11.92
CA MET A 43 4.89 26.88 11.24
C MET A 43 5.59 27.95 12.09
N PRO A 44 6.91 27.83 12.38
CA PRO A 44 7.66 28.91 12.99
C PRO A 44 7.60 30.17 12.12
N SER A 45 7.43 31.33 12.75
CA SER A 45 7.13 32.61 12.08
C SER A 45 8.32 33.26 11.35
N SER A 46 9.50 32.64 11.33
CA SER A 46 10.62 33.12 10.52
C SER A 46 11.20 31.99 9.68
N TYR A 47 11.02 32.10 8.37
CA TYR A 47 11.71 31.25 7.43
C TYR A 47 13.16 31.68 7.33
N VAL A 48 14.07 30.72 7.52
CA VAL A 48 15.51 30.92 7.34
C VAL A 48 15.96 29.97 6.24
N GLU A 49 16.54 30.52 5.19
CA GLU A 49 17.22 29.71 4.17
C GLU A 49 18.50 29.12 4.79
N PRO A 50 18.70 27.79 4.77
CA PRO A 50 19.90 27.19 5.32
C PRO A 50 21.15 27.71 4.63
N PHE A 51 22.23 27.90 5.38
CA PHE A 51 23.54 28.25 4.84
C PHE A 51 24.63 27.59 5.66
N VAL A 52 25.81 27.43 5.06
CA VAL A 52 26.97 26.84 5.76
C VAL A 52 27.35 27.71 6.95
N GLY A 53 27.39 27.12 8.14
CA GLY A 53 27.64 27.82 9.40
C GLY A 53 26.39 28.15 10.21
N LEU A 54 25.17 27.89 9.70
CA LEU A 54 23.95 28.03 10.49
C LEU A 54 23.95 27.03 11.66
N GLU A 55 23.67 27.52 12.86
CA GLU A 55 23.66 26.74 14.09
C GLU A 55 22.23 26.41 14.55
N PHE A 56 22.06 25.23 15.14
CA PHE A 56 20.85 24.74 15.78
C PHE A 56 21.17 24.16 17.14
N ASP A 57 20.22 24.21 18.06
CA ASP A 57 20.38 23.60 19.38
C ASP A 57 20.15 22.08 19.29
N ASP A 58 19.16 21.65 18.50
CA ASP A 58 18.81 20.24 18.30
C ASP A 58 18.88 19.77 16.83
N VAL A 59 18.99 18.44 16.63
CA VAL A 59 18.97 17.81 15.29
C VAL A 59 17.60 18.00 14.65
N GLU A 60 16.55 17.92 15.46
CA GLU A 60 15.16 18.06 15.09
C GLU A 60 14.86 19.47 14.55
N ASP A 61 15.48 20.50 15.12
CA ASP A 61 15.37 21.89 14.62
C ASP A 61 16.03 22.04 13.25
N ALA A 62 17.21 21.46 13.08
CA ALA A 62 17.91 21.46 11.80
C ALA A 62 17.10 20.72 10.72
N LEU A 63 16.52 19.56 11.06
CA LEU A 63 15.63 18.81 10.19
C LEU A 63 14.38 19.62 9.84
N SER A 64 13.77 20.28 10.82
CA SER A 64 12.56 21.09 10.62
C SER A 64 12.82 22.29 9.72
N CYS A 65 13.95 22.97 9.91
CA CYS A 65 14.42 24.05 9.04
C CYS A 65 14.56 23.56 7.59
N TYR A 66 15.24 22.43 7.38
CA TYR A 66 15.44 21.91 6.03
C TYR A 66 14.17 21.33 5.39
N LYS A 67 13.25 20.76 6.19
CA LYS A 67 11.90 20.38 5.74
C LYS A 67 11.10 21.61 5.27
N ALA A 68 11.15 22.71 6.01
CA ALA A 68 10.49 23.96 5.63
C ALA A 68 11.08 24.57 4.35
N PHE A 69 12.42 24.58 4.24
CA PHE A 69 13.13 25.00 3.04
C PHE A 69 12.74 24.14 1.83
N SER A 70 12.88 22.82 1.94
CA SER A 70 12.59 21.88 0.86
C SER A 70 11.14 21.98 0.37
N ARG A 71 10.17 22.14 1.29
CA ARG A 71 8.76 22.32 0.94
C ARG A 71 8.49 23.57 0.10
N ARG A 72 9.25 24.66 0.32
CA ARG A 72 9.16 25.88 -0.49
C ARG A 72 9.94 25.78 -1.80
N ALA A 73 11.09 25.11 -1.76
CA ALA A 73 11.95 24.90 -2.92
C ALA A 73 11.40 23.87 -3.92
N GLY A 74 10.28 23.20 -3.62
CA GLY A 74 9.67 22.26 -4.57
C GLY A 74 10.13 20.81 -4.43
N ILE A 75 10.81 20.45 -3.32
CA ILE A 75 11.54 19.18 -3.18
C ILE A 75 11.20 18.48 -1.86
N SER A 76 11.41 17.17 -1.81
CA SER A 76 11.39 16.40 -0.57
C SER A 76 12.79 15.91 -0.24
N ILE A 77 13.06 15.77 1.05
CA ILE A 77 14.36 15.36 1.58
C ILE A 77 14.24 13.99 2.26
N ARG A 78 15.35 13.26 2.31
CA ARG A 78 15.50 12.02 3.08
C ARG A 78 16.84 12.02 3.81
N THR A 79 16.92 11.29 4.91
CA THR A 79 18.21 11.00 5.55
C THR A 79 19.00 10.02 4.65
N ASN A 80 20.25 10.34 4.35
CA ASN A 80 21.13 9.46 3.58
C ASN A 80 21.94 8.55 4.51
N HIS A 81 22.70 9.17 5.41
CA HIS A 81 23.46 8.46 6.43
C HIS A 81 23.62 9.32 7.68
N THR A 82 23.81 8.64 8.81
CA THR A 82 24.10 9.23 10.11
C THR A 82 25.51 8.86 10.53
N VAL A 83 26.24 9.82 11.09
CA VAL A 83 27.60 9.62 11.61
C VAL A 83 27.51 9.53 13.13
N LEU A 84 28.02 8.43 13.69
CA LEU A 84 28.06 8.18 15.13
C LEU A 84 29.51 8.33 15.66
N SER A 85 29.64 8.77 16.91
CA SER A 85 30.90 8.81 17.63
C SER A 85 31.46 7.40 17.78
N SER A 86 32.78 7.25 17.55
CA SER A 86 33.45 5.96 17.73
C SER A 86 33.49 5.54 19.20
N MET A 87 33.52 6.50 20.13
CA MET A 87 33.65 6.24 21.58
C MET A 87 32.30 5.86 22.20
N ASP A 88 31.28 6.69 22.01
CA ASP A 88 30.02 6.58 22.78
C ASP A 88 28.82 6.19 21.91
N LYS A 89 29.03 5.96 20.61
CA LYS A 89 27.96 5.73 19.61
C LYS A 89 26.92 6.85 19.53
N SER A 90 27.20 8.01 20.12
CA SER A 90 26.33 9.19 20.08
C SER A 90 26.29 9.82 18.68
N LEU A 91 25.16 10.38 18.29
CA LEU A 91 25.00 11.03 17.00
C LEU A 91 25.89 12.28 16.91
N ILE A 92 26.76 12.33 15.89
CA ILE A 92 27.69 13.44 15.65
C ILE A 92 27.53 14.11 14.28
N GLY A 93 26.74 13.51 13.38
CA GLY A 93 26.46 14.10 12.08
C GLY A 93 25.27 13.45 11.39
N VAL A 94 24.59 14.22 10.55
CA VAL A 94 23.49 13.73 9.72
C VAL A 94 23.59 14.35 8.34
N GLU A 95 23.44 13.52 7.31
CA GLU A 95 23.35 13.99 5.92
C GLU A 95 21.94 13.82 5.40
N TYR A 96 21.35 14.92 4.94
CA TYR A 96 20.06 14.97 4.27
C TYR A 96 20.26 15.22 2.78
N VAL A 97 19.60 14.44 1.93
CA VAL A 97 19.68 14.55 0.47
C VAL A 97 18.28 14.68 -0.14
N CYS A 98 18.20 15.08 -1.41
CA CYS A 98 16.95 15.02 -2.16
C CYS A 98 16.39 13.58 -2.17
N SER A 99 15.07 13.41 -2.09
CA SER A 99 14.42 12.11 -2.14
C SER A 99 14.65 11.35 -3.45
N ILE A 100 14.96 12.09 -4.53
CA ILE A 100 15.23 11.58 -5.88
C ILE A 100 16.74 11.28 -6.05
N GLU A 101 17.58 11.49 -5.03
CA GLU A 101 19.03 11.25 -5.13
C GLU A 101 19.40 9.76 -5.25
N GLY A 102 20.43 9.52 -6.07
CA GLY A 102 21.16 8.25 -6.21
C GLY A 102 20.71 7.41 -7.40
N PHE A 103 21.05 6.11 -7.35
CA PHE A 103 20.61 5.12 -8.33
C PHE A 103 19.74 4.05 -7.68
N ARG A 104 18.91 3.37 -8.47
CA ARG A 104 18.21 2.18 -8.02
C ARG A 104 19.24 1.04 -7.88
N ARG A 105 19.43 0.54 -6.66
CA ARG A 105 20.22 -0.67 -6.44
C ARG A 105 19.47 -1.86 -7.03
N TYR A 106 20.08 -2.57 -7.96
CA TYR A 106 19.52 -3.81 -8.53
C TYR A 106 19.64 -4.91 -7.49
N ASN A 107 18.52 -5.26 -6.85
CA ASN A 107 18.48 -6.39 -5.92
C ASN A 107 17.92 -7.62 -6.66
N LEU A 108 18.78 -8.61 -6.92
CA LEU A 108 18.42 -9.82 -7.66
C LEU A 108 17.27 -10.61 -6.98
N LYS A 109 17.15 -10.52 -5.64
CA LYS A 109 16.08 -11.16 -4.86
C LYS A 109 14.68 -10.56 -5.08
N LEU A 110 14.56 -9.36 -5.66
CA LEU A 110 13.25 -8.74 -5.96
C LEU A 110 12.64 -9.24 -7.28
N ILE A 111 13.39 -9.99 -8.10
CA ILE A 111 12.93 -10.49 -9.40
C ILE A 111 11.89 -11.61 -9.22
N GLU A 112 11.95 -12.38 -8.13
CA GLU A 112 11.01 -13.47 -7.83
C GLU A 112 9.63 -12.99 -7.35
N ARG A 113 9.49 -11.70 -6.99
CA ARG A 113 8.18 -11.13 -6.63
C ARG A 113 7.50 -10.64 -7.90
N ALA A 114 6.35 -11.22 -8.25
CA ALA A 114 5.48 -10.85 -9.39
C ALA A 114 4.84 -9.43 -9.28
N ARG A 115 5.55 -8.47 -8.70
CA ARG A 115 5.16 -7.06 -8.67
C ARG A 115 5.74 -6.35 -9.90
N PRO A 116 4.96 -5.49 -10.59
CA PRO A 116 5.49 -4.62 -11.63
C PRO A 116 6.70 -3.83 -11.12
N LYS A 117 7.74 -3.69 -11.94
CA LYS A 117 8.88 -2.84 -11.59
C LYS A 117 8.36 -1.41 -11.36
N ALA A 118 8.51 -0.91 -10.13
CA ALA A 118 8.20 0.48 -9.82
C ALA A 118 8.92 1.43 -10.80
N PRO A 119 8.29 2.53 -11.24
CA PRO A 119 8.93 3.52 -12.11
C PRO A 119 10.24 4.02 -11.49
N GLU A 120 11.21 4.35 -12.34
CA GLU A 120 12.51 4.84 -11.89
C GLU A 120 12.36 6.30 -11.43
N THR A 121 12.43 6.51 -10.12
CA THR A 121 12.23 7.81 -9.48
C THR A 121 13.54 8.40 -8.95
N LYS A 122 14.69 7.91 -9.38
CA LYS A 122 16.00 8.37 -8.91
C LYS A 122 16.82 8.99 -10.03
N CYS A 123 17.58 10.03 -9.70
CA CYS A 123 18.50 10.74 -10.57
C CYS A 123 19.74 11.16 -9.76
N GLU A 124 20.82 11.55 -10.43
CA GLU A 124 22.05 12.02 -9.78
C GLU A 124 21.92 13.41 -9.14
N CYS A 125 20.82 13.68 -8.44
CA CYS A 125 20.59 14.96 -7.77
C CYS A 125 21.57 15.13 -6.60
N LYS A 126 22.43 16.16 -6.67
CA LYS A 126 23.49 16.41 -5.69
C LYS A 126 23.05 17.33 -4.54
N VAL A 127 21.77 17.66 -4.44
CA VAL A 127 21.24 18.51 -3.38
C VAL A 127 21.35 17.83 -2.04
N MET A 128 22.01 18.51 -1.12
CA MET A 128 22.34 17.97 0.19
C MET A 128 22.54 19.05 1.23
N MET A 129 22.22 18.68 2.47
CA MET A 129 22.56 19.43 3.67
C MET A 129 23.19 18.46 4.68
N THR A 130 24.39 18.78 5.17
CA THR A 130 25.07 17.97 6.19
C THR A 130 25.24 18.77 7.46
N ILE A 131 24.70 18.28 8.56
CA ILE A 131 24.91 18.85 9.90
C ILE A 131 25.96 18.05 10.67
N LYS A 132 26.76 18.74 11.47
CA LYS A 132 27.75 18.14 12.37
C LYS A 132 27.63 18.74 13.76
N LYS A 133 27.85 17.91 14.77
CA LYS A 133 27.87 18.35 16.16
C LYS A 133 29.15 19.11 16.45
N ASN A 134 29.02 20.33 16.98
CA ASN A 134 30.10 21.17 17.45
C ASN A 134 29.82 21.57 18.91
N GLY A 135 30.41 20.85 19.86
CA GLY A 135 30.10 21.02 21.28
C GLY A 135 28.65 20.63 21.59
N SER A 136 27.86 21.58 22.10
CA SER A 136 26.44 21.39 22.41
C SER A 136 25.51 21.70 21.24
N LYS A 137 26.01 22.27 20.14
CA LYS A 137 25.19 22.73 19.01
C LYS A 137 25.43 21.92 17.75
N TRP A 138 24.51 22.05 16.79
CA TRP A 138 24.57 21.46 15.47
C TRP A 138 24.81 22.52 14.42
N ILE A 139 25.82 22.33 13.56
CA ILE A 139 26.19 23.31 12.54
C ILE A 139 26.03 22.71 11.14
N VAL A 140 25.45 23.47 10.22
CA VAL A 140 25.43 23.13 8.79
C VAL A 140 26.86 23.20 8.24
N SER A 141 27.44 22.03 7.99
CA SER A 141 28.81 21.89 7.47
C SER A 141 28.88 21.90 5.93
N LYS A 142 27.81 21.49 5.26
CA LYS A 142 27.72 21.44 3.79
C LYS A 142 26.30 21.74 3.36
N PHE A 143 26.15 22.56 2.32
CA PHE A 143 24.87 22.90 1.74
C PHE A 143 25.01 23.04 0.22
N VAL A 144 24.25 22.27 -0.55
CA VAL A 144 24.25 22.27 -2.02
C VAL A 144 22.82 22.36 -2.51
N LEU A 145 22.53 23.39 -3.32
CA LEU A 145 21.19 23.75 -3.80
C LEU A 145 20.89 23.33 -5.25
N GLN A 146 21.90 22.89 -5.99
CA GLN A 146 21.77 22.70 -7.44
C GLN A 146 21.03 21.40 -7.78
N HIS A 147 19.82 21.55 -8.34
CA HIS A 147 19.01 20.45 -8.85
C HIS A 147 19.29 20.17 -10.33
N ASN A 148 19.15 18.91 -10.72
CA ASN A 148 19.24 18.44 -12.10
C ASN A 148 17.90 17.87 -12.61
N HIS A 149 16.80 18.15 -11.92
CA HIS A 149 15.45 17.71 -12.26
C HIS A 149 14.47 18.87 -12.07
N GLU A 150 13.30 18.76 -12.70
CA GLU A 150 12.23 19.74 -12.56
C GLU A 150 11.73 19.81 -11.10
N LEU A 151 11.46 21.02 -10.65
CA LEU A 151 10.98 21.31 -9.30
C LEU A 151 9.46 21.43 -9.32
N LEU A 152 8.79 20.85 -8.33
CA LEU A 152 7.35 20.98 -8.21
C LEU A 152 6.98 22.39 -7.74
N THR A 153 5.84 22.89 -8.22
CA THR A 153 5.29 24.15 -7.70
C THR A 153 5.00 24.01 -6.20
N PRO A 154 5.11 25.08 -5.40
CA PRO A 154 4.77 25.05 -3.97
C PRO A 154 3.35 24.54 -3.67
N ARG A 155 2.42 24.61 -4.63
CA ARG A 155 1.06 24.05 -4.53
C ARG A 155 1.02 22.54 -4.64
N SER A 156 1.97 21.94 -5.34
CA SER A 156 2.05 20.49 -5.58
C SER A 156 3.06 19.77 -4.69
N THR A 157 3.82 20.49 -3.85
CA THR A 157 4.82 19.87 -2.94
C THR A 157 4.20 19.01 -1.87
N SER A 158 2.93 19.25 -1.52
CA SER A 158 2.12 18.41 -0.65
C SER A 158 1.96 16.97 -1.17
N LEU A 159 2.16 16.72 -2.47
CA LEU A 159 2.06 15.40 -3.09
C LEU A 159 3.35 14.59 -3.01
N LEU A 160 4.47 15.21 -2.62
CA LEU A 160 5.76 14.55 -2.45
C LEU A 160 5.74 13.64 -1.22
N CYS A 161 6.33 12.46 -1.34
CA CYS A 161 6.28 11.45 -0.28
C CYS A 161 6.80 11.94 1.08
N GLY A 162 7.86 12.75 1.10
CA GLY A 162 8.41 13.32 2.35
C GLY A 162 7.55 14.43 2.98
N HIS A 163 6.54 14.91 2.26
CA HIS A 163 5.61 15.97 2.69
C HIS A 163 4.18 15.46 2.92
N ARG A 164 3.90 14.21 2.51
CA ARG A 164 2.60 13.56 2.65
C ARG A 164 2.47 12.87 3.99
N TRP A 165 1.39 13.15 4.69
CA TRP A 165 1.01 12.41 5.89
C TRP A 165 -0.46 12.68 6.22
N VAL A 166 -1.10 11.73 6.91
CA VAL A 166 -2.46 11.90 7.41
C VAL A 166 -2.37 12.58 8.78
N THR A 167 -2.83 13.82 8.88
CA THR A 167 -2.77 14.60 10.13
C THR A 167 -3.64 13.97 11.23
N PRO A 168 -3.44 14.26 12.53
CA PRO A 168 -4.28 13.70 13.59
C PRO A 168 -5.75 14.10 13.44
N THR A 169 -6.01 15.33 13.00
CA THR A 169 -7.37 15.81 12.70
C THR A 169 -8.00 15.03 11.54
N GLN A 170 -7.24 14.78 10.47
CA GLN A 170 -7.68 13.95 9.35
C GLN A 170 -7.91 12.49 9.77
N LYS A 171 -7.02 11.92 10.60
CA LYS A 171 -7.18 10.55 11.14
C LYS A 171 -8.50 10.39 11.87
N ASN A 172 -8.85 11.32 12.75
CA ASN A 172 -10.11 11.31 13.50
C ASN A 172 -11.32 11.35 12.55
N LEU A 173 -11.32 12.27 11.59
CA LEU A 173 -12.40 12.37 10.61
C LEU A 173 -12.50 11.10 9.74
N ILE A 174 -11.37 10.60 9.24
CA ILE A 174 -11.31 9.35 8.47
C ILE A 174 -11.91 8.21 9.28
N HIS A 175 -11.56 8.10 10.57
CA HIS A 175 -12.09 7.07 11.45
C HIS A 175 -13.62 7.17 11.59
N THR A 176 -14.15 8.37 11.88
CA THR A 176 -15.59 8.60 12.02
C THR A 176 -16.36 8.30 10.73
N LEU A 177 -15.86 8.73 9.58
CA LEU A 177 -16.49 8.46 8.28
C LEU A 177 -16.45 6.96 7.95
N ASN A 178 -15.34 6.30 8.25
CA ASN A 178 -15.17 4.87 8.07
C ASN A 178 -16.12 4.05 8.96
N GLU A 179 -16.37 4.50 10.20
CA GLU A 179 -17.37 3.91 11.09
C GLU A 179 -18.81 4.12 10.59
N SER A 180 -19.04 5.19 9.84
CA SER A 180 -20.32 5.51 9.23
C SER A 180 -20.55 4.83 7.87
N ALA A 181 -19.81 3.76 7.56
CA ALA A 181 -19.92 2.99 6.31
C ALA A 181 -19.52 3.73 5.04
N ILE A 182 -18.85 4.87 5.14
CA ILE A 182 -18.50 5.65 3.97
C ILE A 182 -17.31 4.98 3.27
N PRO A 183 -17.43 4.59 1.98
CA PRO A 183 -16.35 3.94 1.26
C PRO A 183 -15.10 4.83 1.19
N THR A 184 -13.91 4.23 1.19
CA THR A 184 -12.61 4.96 1.21
C THR A 184 -12.53 6.01 0.09
N ARG A 185 -13.07 5.70 -1.09
CA ARG A 185 -13.16 6.64 -2.22
C ARG A 185 -13.99 7.91 -1.91
N LYS A 186 -15.08 7.79 -1.14
CA LYS A 186 -15.92 8.93 -0.73
C LYS A 186 -15.25 9.73 0.38
N ILE A 187 -14.54 9.07 1.30
CA ILE A 187 -13.75 9.74 2.35
C ILE A 187 -12.74 10.70 1.72
N MET A 188 -12.00 10.27 0.71
CA MET A 188 -11.06 11.15 -0.02
C MET A 188 -11.77 12.38 -0.62
N SER A 189 -12.94 12.18 -1.23
CA SER A 189 -13.70 13.29 -1.81
C SER A 189 -14.19 14.30 -0.75
N ILE A 190 -14.51 13.83 0.46
CA ILE A 190 -14.91 14.70 1.57
C ILE A 190 -13.71 15.52 2.05
N LEU A 191 -12.57 14.87 2.27
CA LEU A 191 -11.33 15.55 2.68
C LEU A 191 -10.89 16.60 1.67
N SER A 192 -11.00 16.30 0.38
CA SER A 192 -10.74 17.25 -0.71
C SER A 192 -11.63 18.48 -0.63
N LYS A 193 -12.93 18.30 -0.38
CA LYS A 193 -13.87 19.42 -0.24
C LYS A 193 -13.59 20.26 1.00
N GLU A 194 -13.23 19.64 2.12
CA GLU A 194 -12.89 20.38 3.35
C GLU A 194 -11.63 21.24 3.22
N HIS A 195 -10.70 20.86 2.34
CA HIS A 195 -9.43 21.55 2.15
C HIS A 195 -9.39 22.39 0.86
N ASP A 196 -10.53 22.67 0.23
CA ASP A 196 -10.61 23.42 -1.03
C ASP A 196 -9.78 22.82 -2.19
N GLY A 197 -9.68 21.49 -2.24
CA GLY A 197 -9.13 20.72 -3.36
C GLY A 197 -8.01 19.74 -3.01
N ASP A 198 -7.75 18.82 -3.95
CA ASP A 198 -6.83 17.69 -3.78
C ASP A 198 -5.40 18.08 -3.39
N TYR A 199 -4.94 19.24 -3.84
CA TYR A 199 -3.58 19.72 -3.59
C TYR A 199 -3.34 20.23 -2.17
N ASN A 200 -4.40 20.57 -1.44
CA ASN A 200 -4.31 21.17 -0.10
C ASN A 200 -4.47 20.15 1.03
N ILE A 201 -4.95 18.93 0.73
CA ILE A 201 -5.19 17.88 1.73
C ILE A 201 -3.87 17.38 2.34
N GLY A 202 -2.79 17.33 1.55
CA GLY A 202 -1.50 16.82 2.03
C GLY A 202 -1.41 15.30 2.16
N CYS A 203 -2.41 14.55 1.68
CA CYS A 203 -2.35 13.11 1.53
C CYS A 203 -3.04 12.67 0.22
N ILE A 204 -2.70 11.48 -0.26
CA ILE A 204 -3.30 10.86 -1.45
C ILE A 204 -4.21 9.69 -1.04
N PRO A 205 -5.08 9.18 -1.94
CA PRO A 205 -5.96 8.07 -1.60
C PRO A 205 -5.19 6.87 -1.02
N LYS A 206 -3.99 6.58 -1.53
CA LYS A 206 -3.14 5.48 -1.04
C LYS A 206 -2.79 5.62 0.45
N ASP A 207 -2.59 6.84 0.94
CA ASP A 207 -2.23 7.08 2.34
C ASP A 207 -3.40 6.74 3.27
N ILE A 208 -4.64 7.07 2.86
CA ILE A 208 -5.87 6.71 3.58
C ILE A 208 -6.05 5.19 3.59
N HIS A 209 -5.84 4.53 2.45
CA HIS A 209 -5.90 3.06 2.38
C HIS A 209 -4.88 2.41 3.31
N ASN A 210 -3.64 2.89 3.32
CA ASN A 210 -2.59 2.36 4.20
C ASN A 210 -2.94 2.57 5.67
N TYR A 211 -3.40 3.78 6.04
CA TYR A 211 -3.82 4.10 7.41
C TYR A 211 -4.94 3.17 7.89
N LEU A 212 -6.03 3.06 7.11
CA LEU A 212 -7.15 2.19 7.45
C LEU A 212 -6.74 0.71 7.46
N GLY A 213 -5.94 0.27 6.49
CA GLY A 213 -5.44 -1.10 6.41
C GLY A 213 -4.61 -1.51 7.61
N ASN A 214 -3.71 -0.63 8.06
CA ASN A 214 -2.91 -0.87 9.26
C ASN A 214 -3.79 -0.94 10.51
N GLY A 215 -4.81 -0.09 10.61
CA GLY A 215 -5.81 -0.19 11.68
C GLY A 215 -6.57 -1.53 11.67
N ARG A 216 -6.99 -2.01 10.49
CA ARG A 216 -7.67 -3.31 10.33
C ARG A 216 -6.78 -4.48 10.74
N LYS A 217 -5.49 -4.44 10.41
CA LYS A 217 -4.52 -5.46 10.85
C LYS A 217 -4.40 -5.53 12.38
N GLN A 218 -4.43 -4.38 13.05
CA GLN A 218 -4.39 -4.32 14.52
C GLN A 218 -5.69 -4.78 15.18
N LEU A 219 -6.83 -4.74 14.46
CA LEU A 219 -8.12 -5.22 14.96
C LEU A 219 -8.30 -6.75 14.89
N LEU A 220 -7.47 -7.45 14.11
CA LEU A 220 -7.48 -8.91 14.07
C LEU A 220 -6.93 -9.44 15.39
N GLU A 221 -7.81 -9.99 16.23
CA GLU A 221 -7.41 -10.59 17.50
C GLU A 221 -6.53 -11.82 17.29
N GLU A 222 -5.63 -12.07 18.24
CA GLU A 222 -4.76 -13.24 18.23
C GLU A 222 -5.60 -14.52 18.12
N GLY A 223 -5.34 -15.30 17.07
CA GLY A 223 -6.00 -16.57 16.81
C GLY A 223 -7.26 -16.52 15.94
N ASP A 224 -7.82 -15.35 15.61
CA ASP A 224 -9.02 -15.29 14.76
C ASP A 224 -8.71 -15.63 13.28
N ALA A 225 -7.55 -15.19 12.79
CA ALA A 225 -7.02 -15.64 11.50
C ALA A 225 -6.75 -17.16 11.48
N GLN A 226 -6.27 -17.70 12.61
CA GLN A 226 -5.97 -19.13 12.76
C GLN A 226 -7.26 -19.97 12.71
N LYS A 227 -8.32 -19.54 13.41
CA LYS A 227 -9.65 -20.18 13.35
C LYS A 227 -10.23 -20.17 11.93
N LEU A 228 -10.08 -19.07 11.20
CA LEU A 228 -10.53 -18.99 9.81
C LEU A 228 -9.75 -19.97 8.91
N TYR A 229 -8.44 -20.08 9.12
CA TYR A 229 -7.60 -21.04 8.41
C TYR A 229 -8.00 -22.49 8.74
N GLU A 230 -8.25 -22.80 10.01
CA GLU A 230 -8.76 -24.11 10.45
C GLU A 230 -10.10 -24.44 9.81
N TYR A 231 -11.02 -23.47 9.74
CA TYR A 231 -12.29 -23.60 9.03
C TYR A 231 -12.10 -23.91 7.53
N PHE A 232 -11.13 -23.28 6.86
CA PHE A 232 -10.84 -23.58 5.46
C PHE A 232 -10.21 -24.97 5.28
N LEU A 233 -9.35 -25.41 6.20
CA LEU A 233 -8.82 -26.77 6.20
C LEU A 233 -9.93 -27.80 6.36
N GLU A 234 -10.86 -27.57 7.29
CA GLU A 234 -12.03 -28.44 7.49
C GLU A 234 -12.95 -28.43 6.27
N SER A 235 -13.25 -27.26 5.72
CA SER A 235 -14.06 -27.11 4.51
C SER A 235 -13.44 -27.85 3.32
N LYS A 236 -12.12 -27.81 3.18
CA LYS A 236 -11.39 -28.56 2.14
C LYS A 236 -11.42 -30.06 2.36
N ARG A 237 -11.36 -30.54 3.62
CA ARG A 237 -11.49 -31.96 3.95
C ARG A 237 -12.89 -32.49 3.65
N ASN A 238 -13.92 -31.69 3.94
CA ASN A 238 -15.32 -32.05 3.74
C ASN A 238 -15.76 -31.92 2.27
N ASN A 239 -15.14 -31.03 1.50
CA ASN A 239 -15.42 -30.82 0.09
C ASN A 239 -14.11 -30.63 -0.69
N LEU A 240 -13.71 -31.66 -1.44
CA LEU A 240 -12.50 -31.62 -2.28
C LEU A 240 -12.51 -30.49 -3.32
N GLY A 241 -13.70 -30.05 -3.75
CA GLY A 241 -13.88 -28.93 -4.67
C GLY A 241 -13.80 -27.55 -4.01
N PHE A 242 -13.68 -27.46 -2.68
CA PHE A 242 -13.44 -26.19 -2.00
C PHE A 242 -12.05 -25.65 -2.36
N VAL A 243 -11.95 -24.39 -2.75
CA VAL A 243 -10.69 -23.71 -3.07
C VAL A 243 -10.60 -22.50 -2.19
N TYR A 244 -9.43 -22.28 -1.59
CA TYR A 244 -9.16 -21.07 -0.83
C TYR A 244 -7.71 -20.65 -1.04
N LEU A 245 -7.45 -19.36 -0.85
CA LEU A 245 -6.11 -18.80 -0.79
C LEU A 245 -6.07 -17.72 0.28
N ILE A 246 -5.05 -17.77 1.13
CA ILE A 246 -4.75 -16.73 2.11
C ILE A 246 -3.41 -16.13 1.74
N GLN A 247 -3.40 -14.82 1.53
CA GLN A 247 -2.18 -14.04 1.48
C GLN A 247 -1.73 -13.75 2.91
N VAL A 248 -0.45 -13.89 3.21
CA VAL A 248 0.15 -13.53 4.50
C VAL A 248 1.23 -12.48 4.20
N ASP A 249 1.36 -11.49 5.09
CA ASP A 249 2.43 -10.49 4.98
C ASP A 249 3.72 -10.95 5.68
N ALA A 250 4.77 -10.12 5.60
CA ALA A 250 6.11 -10.48 6.09
C ALA A 250 6.16 -10.75 7.60
N ASP A 251 5.23 -10.14 8.34
CA ASP A 251 5.11 -10.24 9.79
C ASP A 251 4.23 -11.45 10.21
N GLY A 252 3.82 -12.28 9.26
CA GLY A 252 2.95 -13.44 9.53
C GLY A 252 1.49 -13.08 9.82
N SER A 253 1.08 -11.83 9.60
CA SER A 253 -0.31 -11.40 9.79
C SER A 253 -1.15 -11.76 8.56
N MET A 254 -2.41 -12.12 8.81
CA MET A 254 -3.33 -12.46 7.74
C MET A 254 -3.56 -11.26 6.83
N GLY A 255 -3.32 -11.49 5.54
CA GLY A 255 -3.53 -10.59 4.41
C GLY A 255 -4.95 -10.63 3.85
N ASN A 256 -5.04 -10.62 2.53
CA ASN A 256 -6.28 -10.89 1.81
C ASN A 256 -6.61 -12.39 1.85
N CYS A 257 -7.89 -12.77 1.82
CA CYS A 257 -8.29 -14.16 1.59
C CYS A 257 -9.41 -14.27 0.56
N PHE A 258 -9.42 -15.39 -0.14
CA PHE A 258 -10.43 -15.77 -1.12
C PHE A 258 -10.86 -17.21 -0.84
N TRP A 259 -12.14 -17.51 -1.05
CA TRP A 259 -12.64 -18.88 -1.04
C TRP A 259 -13.82 -19.07 -2.01
N ALA A 260 -13.96 -20.28 -2.52
CA ALA A 260 -15.08 -20.74 -3.32
C ALA A 260 -15.32 -22.23 -3.02
N ASP A 261 -16.59 -22.63 -2.90
CA ASP A 261 -16.90 -24.05 -2.75
C ASP A 261 -17.00 -24.75 -4.13
N GLY A 262 -16.95 -26.09 -4.13
CA GLY A 262 -17.00 -26.85 -5.39
C GLY A 262 -18.28 -26.63 -6.18
N LYS A 263 -19.40 -26.31 -5.50
CA LYS A 263 -20.67 -25.98 -6.17
C LYS A 263 -20.58 -24.63 -6.88
N SER A 264 -19.96 -23.64 -6.25
CA SER A 264 -19.73 -22.32 -6.83
C SER A 264 -18.82 -22.41 -8.06
N GLN A 265 -17.74 -23.18 -7.97
CA GLN A 265 -16.84 -23.44 -9.11
C GLN A 265 -17.58 -24.14 -10.26
N ALA A 266 -18.39 -25.17 -9.96
CA ALA A 266 -19.20 -25.85 -10.97
C ALA A 266 -20.25 -24.91 -11.59
N ALA A 267 -20.92 -24.09 -10.79
CA ALA A 267 -21.92 -23.13 -11.27
C ALA A 267 -21.30 -22.06 -12.16
N TYR A 268 -20.08 -21.60 -11.86
CA TYR A 268 -19.34 -20.66 -12.69
C TYR A 268 -19.11 -21.19 -14.11
N GLN A 269 -18.91 -22.50 -14.29
CA GLN A 269 -18.73 -23.09 -15.63
C GLN A 269 -19.97 -22.95 -16.52
N TYR A 270 -21.16 -22.82 -15.92
CA TYR A 270 -22.42 -22.65 -16.67
C TYR A 270 -22.92 -21.20 -16.71
N PHE A 271 -22.63 -20.41 -15.68
CA PHE A 271 -23.24 -19.10 -15.44
C PHE A 271 -22.22 -17.97 -15.21
N GLY A 272 -20.92 -18.23 -15.43
CA GLY A 272 -19.82 -17.29 -15.24
C GLY A 272 -19.55 -16.36 -16.44
N ASP A 273 -20.46 -16.30 -17.41
CA ASP A 273 -20.36 -15.43 -18.58
C ASP A 273 -20.50 -13.94 -18.20
N VAL A 274 -21.40 -13.63 -17.26
CA VAL A 274 -21.57 -12.30 -16.68
C VAL A 274 -21.39 -12.35 -15.17
N VAL A 275 -20.38 -11.65 -14.68
CA VAL A 275 -20.02 -11.64 -13.25
C VAL A 275 -20.15 -10.23 -12.68
N ILE A 276 -20.91 -10.09 -11.61
CA ILE A 276 -20.93 -8.91 -10.75
C ILE A 276 -19.83 -9.07 -9.72
N PHE A 277 -18.94 -8.08 -9.69
CA PHE A 277 -17.81 -7.96 -8.79
C PHE A 277 -17.92 -6.62 -8.06
N ASP A 278 -18.37 -6.66 -6.81
CA ASP A 278 -18.61 -5.47 -6.01
C ASP A 278 -17.99 -5.64 -4.63
N ALA A 279 -17.32 -4.60 -4.15
CA ALA A 279 -16.79 -4.57 -2.79
C ALA A 279 -17.80 -3.87 -1.91
N THR A 280 -18.51 -4.65 -1.09
CA THR A 280 -19.40 -4.10 -0.07
C THR A 280 -18.60 -3.83 1.20
N TYR A 281 -18.64 -2.59 1.67
CA TYR A 281 -17.98 -2.17 2.89
C TYR A 281 -18.88 -2.44 4.11
N LEU A 282 -18.30 -2.85 5.25
CA LEU A 282 -18.94 -3.06 6.56
C LEU A 282 -19.73 -4.35 6.87
N THR A 283 -19.37 -5.53 6.37
CA THR A 283 -20.06 -6.77 6.82
C THR A 283 -19.39 -7.50 7.98
N ASN A 284 -18.22 -7.07 8.47
CA ASN A 284 -17.55 -7.76 9.59
C ASN A 284 -16.95 -6.83 10.66
N ARG A 285 -16.74 -7.40 11.86
CA ARG A 285 -16.13 -6.74 13.04
C ARG A 285 -14.74 -6.16 12.79
N TYR A 286 -14.03 -6.66 11.77
CA TYR A 286 -12.67 -6.23 11.41
C TYR A 286 -12.66 -5.11 10.37
N LYS A 287 -13.83 -4.60 9.96
CA LYS A 287 -13.99 -3.54 8.96
C LYS A 287 -13.26 -3.86 7.64
N MET A 288 -13.12 -5.15 7.29
CA MET A 288 -12.48 -5.59 6.05
C MET A 288 -13.50 -5.58 4.90
N PRO A 289 -13.15 -5.01 3.71
CA PRO A 289 -13.95 -5.14 2.51
C PRO A 289 -14.30 -6.59 2.19
N PHE A 290 -15.59 -6.87 2.04
CA PHE A 290 -16.10 -8.15 1.57
C PHE A 290 -16.48 -8.05 0.09
N VAL A 291 -15.95 -8.97 -0.71
CA VAL A 291 -16.09 -8.94 -2.18
C VAL A 291 -16.69 -10.26 -2.67
N PRO A 292 -18.02 -10.32 -2.86
CA PRO A 292 -18.65 -11.47 -3.49
C PRO A 292 -18.49 -11.43 -5.01
N PHE A 293 -18.26 -12.60 -5.60
CA PHE A 293 -18.41 -12.84 -7.04
C PHE A 293 -19.79 -13.45 -7.27
N THR A 294 -20.65 -12.77 -8.01
CA THR A 294 -22.03 -13.23 -8.23
C THR A 294 -22.39 -13.19 -9.71
N GLY A 295 -23.25 -14.09 -10.14
CA GLY A 295 -23.86 -14.12 -11.47
C GLY A 295 -25.33 -14.47 -11.38
N ILE A 296 -25.92 -14.85 -12.51
CA ILE A 296 -27.35 -15.13 -12.62
C ILE A 296 -27.54 -16.45 -13.37
N ASN A 297 -28.39 -17.33 -12.84
CA ASN A 297 -28.74 -18.57 -13.55
C ASN A 297 -29.88 -18.38 -14.57
N HIS A 298 -30.25 -19.44 -15.29
CA HIS A 298 -31.34 -19.44 -16.27
C HIS A 298 -32.75 -19.17 -15.69
N HIS A 299 -32.88 -19.12 -14.36
CA HIS A 299 -34.11 -18.74 -13.66
C HIS A 299 -34.08 -17.30 -13.11
N HIS A 300 -33.11 -16.49 -13.53
CA HIS A 300 -32.90 -15.13 -13.05
C HIS A 300 -32.58 -15.04 -11.54
N GLN A 301 -32.06 -16.12 -10.95
CA GLN A 301 -31.67 -16.15 -9.55
C GLN A 301 -30.18 -15.85 -9.40
N SER A 302 -29.83 -15.11 -8.35
CA SER A 302 -28.43 -14.83 -8.02
C SER A 302 -27.70 -16.12 -7.63
N VAL A 303 -26.53 -16.32 -8.23
CA VAL A 303 -25.61 -17.42 -7.90
C VAL A 303 -24.30 -16.83 -7.43
N MET A 304 -23.76 -17.34 -6.33
CA MET A 304 -22.46 -16.94 -5.82
C MET A 304 -21.38 -17.88 -6.35
N PHE A 305 -20.29 -17.31 -6.86
CA PHE A 305 -19.15 -18.05 -7.43
C PHE A 305 -17.95 -18.10 -6.48
N GLY A 306 -17.89 -17.20 -5.50
CA GLY A 306 -16.81 -17.12 -4.54
C GLY A 306 -16.88 -15.82 -3.78
N CYS A 307 -16.03 -15.69 -2.77
CA CYS A 307 -15.98 -14.51 -1.92
C CYS A 307 -14.54 -14.21 -1.52
N ALA A 308 -14.29 -12.96 -1.16
CA ALA A 308 -13.03 -12.56 -0.58
C ALA A 308 -13.19 -11.54 0.54
N LEU A 309 -12.21 -11.56 1.45
CA LEU A 309 -11.95 -10.49 2.41
C LEU A 309 -10.64 -9.83 2.04
N LEU A 310 -10.67 -8.52 1.85
CA LEU A 310 -9.48 -7.74 1.53
C LEU A 310 -9.06 -6.90 2.73
N ILE A 311 -7.75 -6.70 2.92
CA ILE A 311 -7.28 -5.69 3.87
C ILE A 311 -7.53 -4.29 3.32
N ASN A 312 -7.29 -4.09 2.02
CA ASN A 312 -7.27 -2.78 1.39
C ASN A 312 -7.93 -2.81 0.00
N GLU A 313 -8.64 -1.73 -0.34
CA GLU A 313 -9.28 -1.49 -1.65
C GLU A 313 -8.29 -0.89 -2.69
N THR A 314 -7.10 -1.51 -2.80
CA THR A 314 -6.06 -1.04 -3.73
C THR A 314 -6.08 -1.84 -5.03
N ALA A 315 -5.55 -1.26 -6.11
CA ALA A 315 -5.38 -1.97 -7.37
C ALA A 315 -4.57 -3.27 -7.19
N GLU A 316 -3.53 -3.26 -6.34
CA GLU A 316 -2.72 -4.44 -6.04
C GLU A 316 -3.54 -5.56 -5.37
N SER A 317 -4.40 -5.22 -4.41
CA SER A 317 -5.30 -6.18 -3.76
C SER A 317 -6.32 -6.77 -4.75
N TYR A 318 -6.89 -5.94 -5.62
CA TYR A 318 -7.85 -6.40 -6.63
C TYR A 318 -7.17 -7.22 -7.73
N THR A 319 -5.94 -6.89 -8.12
CA THR A 319 -5.16 -7.70 -9.06
C THR A 319 -4.88 -9.08 -8.48
N TRP A 320 -4.47 -9.15 -7.20
CA TRP A 320 -4.33 -10.43 -6.50
C TRP A 320 -5.65 -11.21 -6.51
N LEU A 321 -6.75 -10.56 -6.11
CA LEU A 321 -8.06 -11.19 -6.03
C LEU A 321 -8.55 -11.74 -7.38
N LEU A 322 -8.43 -10.95 -8.45
CA LEU A 322 -8.85 -11.37 -9.79
C LEU A 322 -8.00 -12.53 -10.33
N LYS A 323 -6.69 -12.52 -10.09
CA LYS A 323 -5.81 -13.64 -10.47
C LYS A 323 -6.19 -14.91 -9.71
N THR A 324 -6.37 -14.81 -8.40
CA THR A 324 -6.78 -15.93 -7.54
C THR A 324 -8.15 -16.47 -7.95
N CYS A 325 -9.12 -15.60 -8.23
CA CYS A 325 -10.43 -16.03 -8.70
C CYS A 325 -10.33 -16.73 -10.06
N LEU A 326 -9.56 -16.18 -11.02
CA LEU A 326 -9.36 -16.79 -12.33
C LEU A 326 -8.75 -18.19 -12.24
N GLU A 327 -7.72 -18.36 -11.40
CA GLU A 327 -7.12 -19.67 -11.12
C GLU A 327 -8.12 -20.63 -10.47
N ALA A 328 -8.88 -20.14 -9.48
CA ALA A 328 -9.93 -20.92 -8.82
C ALA A 328 -11.07 -21.30 -9.79
N MET A 329 -11.30 -20.54 -10.85
CA MET A 329 -12.27 -20.83 -11.91
C MET A 329 -11.66 -21.55 -13.11
N LEU A 330 -10.53 -22.26 -12.91
CA LEU A 330 -9.86 -23.09 -13.93
C LEU A 330 -9.38 -22.29 -15.16
N GLY A 331 -9.08 -21.00 -14.98
CA GLY A 331 -8.65 -20.12 -16.07
C GLY A 331 -9.80 -19.57 -16.93
N CYS A 332 -11.06 -19.85 -16.57
CA CYS A 332 -12.22 -19.36 -17.31
C CYS A 332 -12.50 -17.89 -16.97
N ALA A 333 -12.07 -16.97 -17.84
CA ALA A 333 -12.39 -15.55 -17.70
C ALA A 333 -13.86 -15.28 -18.05
N PRO A 334 -14.55 -14.37 -17.34
CA PRO A 334 -15.91 -13.98 -17.69
C PRO A 334 -15.91 -13.16 -18.99
N SER A 335 -17.02 -13.22 -19.73
CA SER A 335 -17.18 -12.39 -20.94
C SER A 335 -17.45 -10.93 -20.58
N THR A 336 -18.24 -10.71 -19.53
CA THR A 336 -18.54 -9.38 -19.00
C THR A 336 -18.34 -9.36 -17.49
N ILE A 337 -17.66 -8.33 -16.99
CA ILE A 337 -17.58 -8.04 -15.56
C ILE A 337 -18.26 -6.70 -15.27
N ILE A 338 -19.15 -6.71 -14.28
CA ILE A 338 -19.91 -5.55 -13.84
C ILE A 338 -19.38 -5.15 -12.46
N THR A 339 -18.88 -3.93 -12.34
CA THR A 339 -18.38 -3.41 -11.06
C THR A 339 -19.04 -2.09 -10.70
N ASN A 340 -18.78 -1.62 -9.49
CA ASN A 340 -19.00 -0.21 -9.17
C ASN A 340 -17.95 0.68 -9.89
N ASP A 341 -18.13 2.00 -9.85
CA ASP A 341 -17.19 2.96 -10.44
C ASP A 341 -15.98 3.21 -9.51
N ASP A 342 -15.19 2.16 -9.31
CA ASP A 342 -13.93 2.17 -8.57
C ASP A 342 -12.72 2.08 -9.52
N LYS A 343 -11.82 3.06 -9.42
CA LYS A 343 -10.65 3.18 -10.30
C LYS A 343 -9.60 2.09 -10.04
N SER A 344 -9.48 1.64 -8.79
CA SER A 344 -8.56 0.54 -8.42
C SER A 344 -9.04 -0.78 -9.03
N MET A 345 -10.35 -1.04 -9.00
CA MET A 345 -10.95 -2.21 -9.66
C MET A 345 -10.77 -2.15 -11.17
N ALA A 346 -11.12 -1.02 -11.79
CA ALA A 346 -11.00 -0.84 -13.24
C ALA A 346 -9.57 -1.10 -13.74
N LYS A 347 -8.56 -0.56 -13.02
CA LYS A 347 -7.15 -0.82 -13.31
C LYS A 347 -6.81 -2.31 -13.22
N ALA A 348 -7.21 -2.97 -12.14
CA ALA A 348 -6.93 -4.39 -11.94
C ALA A 348 -7.59 -5.29 -13.00
N ILE A 349 -8.80 -4.94 -13.46
CA ILE A 349 -9.50 -5.66 -14.53
C ILE A 349 -8.73 -5.57 -15.85
N VAL A 350 -8.28 -4.36 -16.23
CA VAL A 350 -7.48 -4.18 -17.45
C VAL A 350 -6.19 -5.02 -17.41
N ASP A 351 -5.55 -5.10 -16.24
CA ASP A 351 -4.29 -5.82 -16.07
C ASP A 351 -4.47 -7.35 -16.07
N VAL A 352 -5.58 -7.89 -15.56
CA VAL A 352 -5.78 -9.34 -15.36
C VAL A 352 -6.71 -9.97 -16.38
N LEU A 353 -7.72 -9.25 -16.85
CA LEU A 353 -8.80 -9.73 -17.72
C LEU A 353 -8.92 -8.84 -18.98
N PRO A 354 -7.87 -8.77 -19.83
CA PRO A 354 -7.82 -7.82 -20.94
C PRO A 354 -8.89 -8.04 -22.02
N ASN A 355 -9.43 -9.26 -22.12
CA ASN A 355 -10.46 -9.63 -23.09
C ASN A 355 -11.89 -9.57 -22.51
N THR A 356 -12.04 -9.28 -21.22
CA THR A 356 -13.35 -9.18 -20.57
C THR A 356 -13.92 -7.78 -20.77
N THR A 357 -15.19 -7.70 -21.14
CA THR A 357 -15.88 -6.40 -21.25
C THR A 357 -16.19 -5.86 -19.84
N HIS A 358 -15.61 -4.71 -19.49
CA HIS A 358 -15.91 -4.02 -18.23
C HIS A 358 -17.14 -3.11 -18.37
N LYS A 359 -18.12 -3.29 -17.48
CA LYS A 359 -19.32 -2.46 -17.38
C LYS A 359 -19.49 -1.91 -15.97
N LEU A 360 -20.13 -0.74 -15.88
CA LEU A 360 -20.51 -0.15 -14.60
C LEU A 360 -21.91 -0.64 -14.19
N CYS A 361 -22.06 -0.95 -12.91
CA CYS A 361 -23.33 -1.33 -12.31
C CYS A 361 -24.34 -0.18 -12.43
N LEU A 362 -25.49 -0.46 -13.02
CA LEU A 362 -26.55 0.53 -13.25
C LEU A 362 -27.02 1.17 -11.94
N TRP A 363 -27.20 0.37 -10.88
CA TRP A 363 -27.61 0.90 -9.58
C TRP A 363 -26.61 1.94 -9.05
N HIS A 364 -25.31 1.64 -9.11
CA HIS A 364 -24.27 2.57 -8.70
C HIS A 364 -24.23 3.83 -9.57
N LEU A 365 -24.49 3.70 -10.88
CA LEU A 365 -24.55 4.83 -11.79
C LEU A 365 -25.74 5.74 -11.47
N LEU A 366 -26.92 5.16 -11.24
CA LEU A 366 -28.13 5.91 -10.88
C LEU A 366 -28.00 6.63 -9.54
N GLN A 367 -27.26 6.07 -8.57
CA GLN A 367 -26.96 6.77 -7.31
C GLN A 367 -26.09 8.03 -7.51
N LYS A 368 -25.26 8.07 -8.56
CA LYS A 368 -24.40 9.22 -8.87
C LYS A 368 -25.09 10.30 -9.70
N VAL A 369 -26.15 9.94 -10.44
CA VAL A 369 -26.89 10.88 -11.29
C VAL A 369 -27.38 12.11 -10.51
N PRO A 370 -28.03 11.98 -9.33
CA PRO A 370 -28.41 13.13 -8.53
C PRO A 370 -27.22 13.98 -8.07
N GLU A 371 -26.09 13.36 -7.71
CA GLU A 371 -24.89 14.07 -7.24
C GLU A 371 -24.31 14.99 -8.35
N HIS A 372 -24.36 14.58 -9.61
CA HIS A 372 -23.77 15.31 -10.74
C HIS A 372 -24.78 16.16 -11.53
N LEU A 373 -26.05 15.77 -11.55
CA LEU A 373 -27.12 16.44 -12.30
C LEU A 373 -28.15 17.12 -11.39
N ALA A 374 -27.81 17.37 -10.12
CA ALA A 374 -28.66 18.13 -9.18
C ALA A 374 -29.17 19.45 -9.78
N HIS A 375 -28.31 20.17 -10.51
CA HIS A 375 -28.65 21.42 -11.18
C HIS A 375 -29.68 21.26 -12.32
N VAL A 376 -29.75 20.09 -12.95
CA VAL A 376 -30.74 19.77 -13.99
C VAL A 376 -32.07 19.40 -13.35
N HIS A 377 -32.07 18.54 -12.32
CA HIS A 377 -33.28 18.20 -11.56
C HIS A 377 -33.90 19.42 -10.88
N ASN A 378 -33.10 20.34 -10.35
CA ASN A 378 -33.61 21.58 -9.77
C ASN A 378 -34.19 22.54 -10.83
N LYS A 379 -33.81 22.39 -12.10
CA LYS A 379 -34.28 23.22 -13.21
C LYS A 379 -35.52 22.63 -13.90
N TYR A 380 -35.71 21.32 -13.82
CA TYR A 380 -36.85 20.58 -14.37
C TYR A 380 -37.34 19.58 -13.31
N PRO A 381 -38.15 20.03 -12.33
CA PRO A 381 -38.62 19.20 -11.22
C PRO A 381 -39.57 18.08 -11.65
#